data_AF-A0A8H2JQ75-F1
#
_entry.id   AF-A0A8H2JQ75-F1
#
_cell.length_a   1.000
_cell.length_b   1.000
_cell.length_c   1.000
_cell.angle_alpha   90.00
_cell.angle_beta   90.00
_cell.angle_gamma   90.00
#
_symmetry.space_group_name_H-M   'P 1'
#
loop_
_entity.id
_entity.type
_entity.pdbx_description
1 polymer ?
#
loop_
_entity_poly.entity_id
_entity_poly.type
_entity_poly.pdbx_seq_one_letter_code
_entity_poly.pdbx_strand_id
1 'polypeptide(L)' 'MTLRLFTISDQQTKRIQILTSSEINELYALPNFSRTEREDYFSLDKETQKLVNTLRQVETRIYFILLLGYFRSRTNSI' A
#
# COMPACT_ATOMS: atom_id res chain seq x y z
N MET A 1 -30.79 -17.18 -15.50
CA MET A 1 -30.98 -17.60 -14.11
C MET A 1 -30.42 -16.51 -13.22
N THR A 2 -31.26 -15.55 -12.86
CA THR A 2 -30.83 -14.26 -12.29
C THR A 2 -31.16 -14.25 -10.81
N LEU A 3 -30.15 -14.31 -9.95
CA LEU A 3 -30.33 -14.11 -8.51
C LEU A 3 -30.50 -12.61 -8.27
N ARG A 4 -31.72 -12.20 -7.96
CA ARG A 4 -32.02 -10.87 -7.41
C ARG A 4 -31.41 -10.80 -6.01
N LEU A 5 -30.38 -9.96 -5.83
CA LEU A 5 -29.96 -9.56 -4.48
C LEU A 5 -30.93 -8.49 -3.95
N PHE A 6 -31.33 -8.72 -2.71
CA PHE A 6 -32.19 -7.92 -1.87
C PHE A 6 -31.93 -6.41 -2.00
N THR A 7 -32.95 -5.67 -2.41
CA THR A 7 -33.03 -4.23 -2.15
C THR A 7 -33.31 -4.05 -0.66
N ILE A 8 -32.27 -3.69 0.10
CA ILE A 8 -32.46 -3.24 1.49
C ILE A 8 -33.23 -1.92 1.42
N SER A 9 -34.41 -1.96 2.01
CA SER A 9 -35.35 -0.84 2.14
C SER A 9 -34.71 0.37 2.81
N ASP A 10 -34.94 1.52 2.18
CA ASP A 10 -34.64 2.86 2.66
C ASP A 10 -35.20 3.09 4.08
N GLN A 11 -34.32 3.02 5.06
CA GLN A 11 -34.46 3.70 6.35
C GLN A 11 -33.22 4.57 6.47
N GLN A 12 -33.42 5.86 6.21
CA GLN A 12 -32.42 6.90 6.10
C GLN A 12 -31.70 7.15 7.43
N THR A 13 -30.91 6.17 7.88
CA THR A 13 -29.84 6.37 8.84
C THR A 13 -28.74 7.08 8.06
N LYS A 14 -28.71 8.42 8.14
CA LYS A 14 -27.58 9.23 7.65
C LYS A 14 -26.32 8.74 8.36
N ARG A 15 -25.62 7.75 7.78
CA ARG A 15 -24.29 7.36 8.23
C ARG A 15 -23.43 8.61 8.14
N ILE A 16 -22.84 9.01 9.26
CA ILE A 16 -21.92 10.12 9.29
C ILE A 16 -20.73 9.71 8.42
N GLN A 17 -20.54 10.42 7.31
CA GLN A 17 -19.36 10.25 6.49
C GLN A 17 -18.22 11.02 7.16
N ILE A 18 -17.39 10.31 7.91
CA ILE A 18 -16.26 10.89 8.66
C ILE A 18 -15.14 11.34 7.72
N LEU A 19 -14.95 10.61 6.61
CA LEU A 19 -13.91 10.89 5.62
C LEU A 19 -14.55 11.18 4.26
N THR A 20 -14.14 12.28 3.65
CA THR A 20 -14.39 12.57 2.24
C THR A 20 -13.69 11.53 1.36
N SER A 21 -14.15 11.38 0.12
CA SER A 21 -13.50 10.49 -0.84
C SER A 21 -12.02 10.86 -1.09
N SER A 22 -11.66 12.14 -0.93
CA SER A 22 -10.27 12.60 -1.04
C SER A 22 -9.42 12.07 0.12
N GLU A 23 -9.91 12.19 1.35
CA GLU A 23 -9.20 11.70 2.54
C GLU A 23 -9.10 10.17 2.55
N ILE A 24 -10.12 9.46 2.04
CA ILE A 24 -10.05 8.00 1.86
C ILE A 24 -8.94 7.65 0.87
N ASN A 25 -8.84 8.36 -0.25
CA ASN A 25 -7.77 8.14 -1.21
C ASN A 25 -6.40 8.48 -0.62
N GLU A 26 -6.27 9.57 0.12
CA GLU A 26 -5.00 9.93 0.73
C GLU A 26 -4.54 8.90 1.79
N LEU A 27 -5.46 8.36 2.58
CA LEU A 27 -5.15 7.43 3.67
C LEU A 27 -5.00 5.97 3.21
N TYR A 28 -5.77 5.56 2.19
CA TYR A 28 -5.92 4.16 1.80
C TYR A 28 -5.60 3.88 0.33
N ALA A 29 -5.23 4.87 -0.48
CA ALA A 29 -4.80 4.58 -1.84
C ALA A 29 -3.53 3.73 -1.83
N LEU A 30 -3.48 2.83 -2.81
CA LEU A 30 -2.26 2.08 -3.10
C LEU A 30 -1.17 3.08 -3.52
N PRO A 31 0.04 2.99 -2.94
CA PRO A 31 1.16 3.81 -3.37
C PRO A 31 1.41 3.58 -4.86
N ASN A 32 1.29 4.65 -5.65
CA ASN A 32 1.58 4.59 -7.08
C ASN A 32 2.98 5.17 -7.31
N PHE A 33 3.94 4.30 -7.57
CA PHE A 33 5.31 4.70 -7.88
C PHE A 33 5.54 4.74 -9.38
N SER A 34 6.07 5.86 -9.87
CA SER A 34 6.68 6.00 -11.19
C SER A 34 7.92 5.11 -11.33
N ARG A 35 8.42 4.96 -12.56
CA ARG A 35 9.62 4.14 -12.83
C ARG A 35 10.83 4.64 -12.04
N THR A 36 11.06 5.95 -12.02
CA THR A 36 12.17 6.59 -11.32
C THR A 36 12.05 6.39 -9.81
N GLU A 37 10.87 6.61 -9.23
CA GLU A 37 10.64 6.38 -7.80
C GLU A 37 10.86 4.93 -7.39
N ARG A 38 10.53 3.96 -8.26
CA ARG A 38 10.82 2.55 -7.99
C ARG A 38 12.31 2.28 -7.96
N GLU A 39 13.04 2.83 -8.93
CA GLU A 39 14.49 2.70 -9.02
C GLU A 39 15.16 3.33 -7.79
N ASP A 40 14.66 4.47 -7.31
CA ASP A 40 15.20 5.17 -6.16
C ASP A 40 14.83 4.48 -4.83
N TYR A 41 13.55 4.30 -4.55
CA TYR A 41 13.08 3.83 -3.24
C TYR A 41 13.40 2.35 -3.00
N PHE A 42 13.36 1.50 -4.04
CA PHE A 42 13.60 0.06 -3.91
C PHE A 42 15.02 -0.35 -4.27
N SER A 43 15.93 0.60 -4.48
CA SER A 43 17.36 0.33 -4.66
C SER A 43 17.95 -0.39 -3.44
N LEU A 44 18.71 -1.45 -3.68
CA LEU A 44 19.45 -2.17 -2.64
C LEU A 44 20.93 -1.81 -2.76
N ASP A 45 21.46 -1.09 -1.77
CA ASP A 45 22.89 -0.90 -1.64
C ASP A 45 23.57 -2.19 -1.15
N LYS A 46 24.90 -2.20 -1.16
CA LYS A 46 25.69 -3.41 -0.84
C LYS A 46 25.42 -3.95 0.57
N GLU A 47 25.16 -3.09 1.55
CA GLU A 47 24.90 -3.54 2.92
C GLU A 47 23.48 -4.10 3.06
N THR A 48 22.49 -3.42 2.48
CA THR A 48 21.11 -3.94 2.44
C THR A 48 21.02 -5.26 1.68
N GLN A 49 21.75 -5.41 0.58
CA GLN A 49 21.76 -6.65 -0.19
C GLN A 49 22.38 -7.81 0.60
N LYS A 50 23.46 -7.56 1.35
CA LYS A 50 24.02 -8.56 2.29
C LYS A 50 22.98 -8.98 3.32
N LEU A 51 22.26 -8.03 3.93
CA LEU A 51 21.22 -8.32 4.92
C LEU A 51 20.10 -9.18 4.33
N VAL A 52 19.58 -8.80 3.16
CA VAL A 52 18.56 -9.59 2.44
C VAL A 52 19.04 -11.01 2.16
N ASN A 53 20.31 -11.18 1.79
CA ASN A 53 20.88 -12.51 1.53
C ASN A 53 21.00 -13.39 2.78
N THR A 54 21.01 -12.82 3.99
CA THR A 54 20.99 -13.59 5.24
C THR A 54 19.61 -14.21 5.53
N LEU A 55 18.53 -13.64 4.97
CA LEU A 55 17.17 -14.15 5.15
C LEU A 55 16.99 -15.46 4.38
N ARG A 56 16.48 -16.51 5.03
CA ARG A 56 16.38 -17.85 4.43
C ARG A 56 15.25 -17.98 3.40
N GLN A 57 14.10 -17.40 3.68
CA GLN A 57 12.89 -17.51 2.85
C GLN A 57 12.81 -16.38 1.83
N VAL A 58 12.41 -16.71 0.60
CA VAL A 58 12.28 -15.73 -0.50
C VAL A 58 11.17 -14.75 -0.20
N GLU A 59 10.08 -15.22 0.41
CA GLU A 59 8.96 -14.42 0.87
C GLU A 59 9.44 -13.35 1.85
N THR A 60 10.24 -13.71 2.85
CA THR A 60 10.80 -12.75 3.82
C THR A 60 11.70 -11.73 3.15
N ARG A 61 12.50 -12.14 2.15
CA ARG A 61 13.32 -11.20 1.35
C ARG A 61 12.46 -10.19 0.61
N ILE A 62 11.42 -10.66 -0.07
CA ILE A 62 10.49 -9.81 -0.82
C ILE A 62 9.78 -8.85 0.15
N TYR A 63 9.24 -9.35 1.26
CA TYR A 63 8.59 -8.52 2.27
C TYR A 63 9.52 -7.44 2.83
N PHE A 64 10.77 -7.79 3.12
CA PHE A 64 11.75 -6.83 3.61
C PHE A 64 12.03 -5.72 2.58
N ILE A 65 12.24 -6.06 1.32
CA ILE A 65 12.48 -5.09 0.24
C ILE A 65 11.27 -4.17 0.06
N LEU A 66 10.06 -4.73 0.07
CA LEU A 66 8.82 -3.96 -0.03
C LEU A 66 8.67 -2.97 1.14
N LEU A 67 8.93 -3.43 2.35
CA LEU A 67 8.84 -2.61 3.56
C LEU A 67 9.88 -1.48 3.55
N LEU A 68 11.11 -1.78 3.16
CA LEU A 68 12.18 -0.79 3.03
C LEU A 68 11.80 0.31 2.01
N GLY A 69 11.33 -0.08 0.83
CA GLY A 69 10.90 0.86 -0.19
C GLY A 69 9.72 1.72 0.27
N TYR A 70 8.75 1.13 0.95
CA TYR A 70 7.61 1.86 1.54
C TYR A 70 8.04 2.90 2.58
N PHE A 71 8.97 2.55 3.47
CA PHE A 71 9.47 3.52 4.45
C PHE A 71 10.22 4.66 3.77
N ARG A 72 11.09 4.35 2.80
CA ARG A 72 11.82 5.38 2.03
C ARG A 72 10.89 6.33 1.29
N SER A 73 9.83 5.83 0.67
CA SER A 73 8.86 6.70 -0.01
C SER A 73 8.13 7.61 0.97
N ARG A 74 7.75 7.08 2.15
CA ARG A 74 7.02 7.86 3.16
C ARG A 74 7.90 8.91 3.84
N THR A 75 9.19 8.63 4.05
CA THR A 75 10.13 9.60 4.66
C THR A 75 10.49 10.74 3.71
N ASN A 76 10.54 10.51 2.40
CA ASN A 76 10.82 11.55 1.40
C ASN A 76 9.59 12.41 1.03
N SER A 77 8.42 12.17 1.62
CA SER A 77 7.21 13.00 1.44
C SER A 77 7.07 14.13 2.47
N ILE A 78 8.14 14.53 3.15
CA ILE A 78 8.15 15.63 4.15
C ILE A 78 8.94 16.82 3.60
#